data_AF-A0A954W5Y9-F1
#
_entry.id   AF-A0A954W5Y9-F1
#
_cell.length_a   1.000
_cell.length_b   1.000
_cell.length_c   1.000
_cell.angle_alpha   90.00
_cell.angle_beta   90.00
_cell.angle_gamma   90.00
#
_symmetry.space_group_name_H-M   'P 1'
#
loop_
_entity.id
_entity.type
_entity.pdbx_description
1 polymer ?
#
loop_
_entity_poly.entity_id
_entity_poly.type
_entity_poly.pdbx_seq_one_letter_code
_entity_poly.pdbx_strand_id
1 'polypeptide(L)'
;MSLAIETAELMEHFQWLTTDESHDVRQQPEVLAEVQEELADVLCYALALSNELEIDISRAIHAKMQKNRAKYPADKFRGRYGHRDQRPSDGTSESPPMG
;
A
#
# COMPACT_ATOMS: atom_id res chain seq x y z
N MET A 1 -18.59 1.57 5.56
CA MET A 1 -18.38 2.99 5.25
C MET A 1 -17.20 3.55 6.04
N SER A 2 -17.11 3.35 7.35
CA SER A 2 -16.02 3.89 8.21
C SER A 2 -14.60 3.59 7.71
N LEU A 3 -14.29 2.36 7.30
CA LEU A 3 -12.95 2.03 6.77
C LEU A 3 -12.47 2.98 5.65
N ALA A 4 -13.38 3.40 4.75
CA ALA A 4 -13.02 4.32 3.67
C ALA A 4 -12.82 5.76 4.17
N ILE A 5 -13.50 6.14 5.25
CA ILE A 5 -13.36 7.45 5.91
C ILE A 5 -12.01 7.52 6.61
N GLU A 6 -11.68 6.56 7.49
CA GLU A 6 -10.38 6.57 8.19
C GLU A 6 -9.19 6.45 7.23
N THR A 7 -9.38 5.75 6.10
CA THR A 7 -8.35 5.71 5.05
C THR A 7 -8.17 7.09 4.41
N ALA A 8 -9.24 7.86 4.25
CA ALA A 8 -9.16 9.23 3.75
C ALA A 8 -8.48 10.15 4.78
N GLU A 9 -8.85 10.07 6.05
CA GLU A 9 -8.24 10.83 7.15
C GLU A 9 -6.73 10.55 7.24
N LEU A 10 -6.32 9.27 7.20
CA LEU A 10 -4.91 8.88 7.10
C LEU A 10 -4.20 9.52 5.87
N MET A 11 -4.88 9.57 4.72
CA MET A 11 -4.31 10.13 3.50
C MET A 11 -4.19 11.66 3.53
N GLU A 12 -4.99 12.37 4.33
CA GLU A 12 -4.96 13.82 4.43
C GLU A 12 -3.61 14.35 4.96
N HIS A 13 -2.93 13.58 5.83
CA HIS A 13 -1.58 13.92 6.31
C HIS A 13 -0.52 13.93 5.20
N PHE A 14 -0.78 13.29 4.06
CA PHE A 14 0.19 13.16 2.97
C PHE A 14 -0.23 13.91 1.69
N GLN A 15 -1.45 14.45 1.63
CA GLN A 15 -2.06 14.92 0.39
C GLN A 15 -1.28 16.04 -0.33
N TRP A 16 -0.57 16.88 0.41
CA TRP A 16 0.21 18.02 -0.11
C TRP A 16 1.72 17.82 -0.02
N LEU A 17 2.17 16.65 0.44
CA LEU A 17 3.59 16.35 0.60
C LEU A 17 4.17 15.75 -0.67
N THR A 18 5.37 16.19 -1.03
CA THR A 18 6.22 15.42 -1.94
C THR A 18 6.69 14.12 -1.28
N THR A 19 7.22 13.19 -2.07
CA THR A 19 7.76 11.94 -1.54
C THR A 19 8.86 12.18 -0.51
N ASP A 20 9.77 13.12 -0.76
CA ASP A 20 10.85 13.44 0.19
C ASP A 20 10.28 14.03 1.49
N GLU A 21 9.33 14.96 1.42
CA GLU A 21 8.67 15.53 2.61
C GLU A 21 7.89 14.48 3.41
N SER A 22 7.24 13.52 2.74
CA SER A 22 6.53 12.42 3.42
C SER A 22 7.44 11.56 4.30
N HIS A 23 8.73 11.43 3.94
CA HIS A 23 9.70 10.70 4.76
C HIS A 23 10.07 11.44 6.04
N ASP A 24 9.90 12.75 6.05
CA ASP A 24 10.20 13.62 7.19
C ASP A 24 9.05 13.73 8.19
N VAL A 25 7.85 13.20 7.89
CA VAL A 25 6.72 13.09 8.84
C VAL A 25 7.15 12.41 10.14
N ARG A 26 8.06 11.42 10.07
CA ARG A 26 8.61 10.74 11.25
C ARG A 26 9.39 11.66 12.21
N GLN A 27 9.82 12.84 11.74
CA GLN A 27 10.54 13.85 12.51
C GLN A 27 9.60 14.92 13.09
N GLN A 28 8.29 14.83 12.81
CA GLN A 28 7.25 15.74 13.29
C GLN A 28 6.36 14.98 14.28
N PRO A 29 6.64 15.04 15.60
CA PRO A 29 6.02 14.14 16.58
C PRO A 29 4.49 14.25 16.64
N GLU A 30 3.95 15.45 16.45
CA GLU A 30 2.49 15.69 16.47
C GLU A 30 1.82 15.04 15.26
N VAL A 31 2.30 15.31 14.04
CA VAL A 31 1.79 14.69 12.80
C VAL A 31 1.96 13.17 12.82
N LEU A 32 3.09 12.68 13.35
CA LEU A 32 3.32 11.24 13.47
C LEU A 32 2.32 10.58 14.42
N ALA A 33 1.92 11.26 15.49
CA ALA A 33 0.91 10.74 16.43
C ALA A 33 -0.47 10.63 15.75
N GLU A 34 -0.88 11.65 14.99
CA GLU A 34 -2.14 11.61 14.22
C GLU A 34 -2.12 10.49 13.18
N VAL A 35 -1.02 10.36 12.41
CA VAL A 35 -0.85 9.25 11.43
C VAL A 35 -0.93 7.88 12.10
N GLN A 36 -0.42 7.75 13.34
CA GLN A 36 -0.51 6.50 14.10
C GLN A 36 -1.95 6.17 14.51
N GLU A 37 -2.72 7.18 14.92
CA GLU A 37 -4.13 7.06 15.28
C GLU A 37 -4.96 6.63 14.08
N GLU A 38 -4.87 7.34 12.96
CA GLU A 38 -5.63 7.03 11.75
C GLU A 38 -5.25 5.67 11.15
N LEU A 39 -3.97 5.31 11.19
CA LEU A 39 -3.53 3.98 10.76
C LEU A 39 -4.09 2.88 11.66
N ALA A 40 -4.19 3.13 12.97
CA ALA A 40 -4.81 2.19 13.90
C ALA A 40 -6.29 2.02 13.60
N ASP A 41 -7.02 3.09 13.30
CA ASP A 41 -8.45 3.04 12.99
C ASP A 41 -8.74 2.29 11.68
N VAL A 42 -7.93 2.50 10.64
CA VAL A 42 -7.97 1.69 9.41
C VAL A 42 -7.81 0.20 9.71
N LEU A 43 -6.83 -0.15 10.55
CA LEU A 43 -6.58 -1.54 10.91
C LEU A 43 -7.71 -2.12 11.77
N CYS A 44 -8.22 -1.36 12.75
CA CYS A 44 -9.35 -1.76 13.59
C CYS A 44 -10.58 -2.08 12.74
N TYR A 45 -10.95 -1.22 11.79
CA TYR A 45 -12.09 -1.48 10.92
C TYR A 45 -11.86 -2.64 9.94
N ALA A 46 -10.64 -2.80 9.41
CA ALA A 46 -10.31 -3.94 8.56
C ALA A 46 -10.40 -5.28 9.32
N LEU A 47 -9.94 -5.30 10.57
CA LEU A 47 -10.04 -6.47 11.44
C LEU A 47 -11.50 -6.75 11.84
N ALA A 48 -12.26 -5.71 12.21
CA ALA A 48 -13.68 -5.84 12.53
C ALA A 48 -14.48 -6.41 11.33
N LEU A 49 -14.22 -5.90 10.13
CA LEU A 49 -14.83 -6.42 8.90
C LEU A 49 -14.43 -7.88 8.63
N SER A 50 -13.17 -8.23 8.88
CA SER A 50 -12.69 -9.61 8.72
C SER A 50 -13.42 -10.55 9.69
N ASN A 51 -13.61 -10.12 10.94
CA ASN A 51 -14.34 -10.91 11.95
C ASN A 51 -15.82 -11.09 11.56
N GLU A 52 -16.49 -10.01 11.14
CA GLU A 52 -17.91 -10.05 10.73
C GLU A 52 -18.15 -10.98 9.53
N LEU A 53 -17.20 -11.04 8.60
CA LEU A 53 -17.27 -11.88 7.41
C LEU A 53 -16.64 -13.26 7.59
N GLU A 54 -16.22 -13.62 8.81
CA GLU A 54 -15.53 -14.88 9.13
C GLU A 54 -14.28 -15.14 8.26
N ILE A 55 -13.57 -14.08 7.91
CA ILE A 55 -12.34 -14.14 7.09
C ILE A 55 -11.14 -14.33 8.01
N ASP A 56 -10.42 -15.45 7.83
CA ASP A 56 -9.05 -15.60 8.37
C ASP A 56 -8.09 -14.68 7.61
N ILE A 57 -7.98 -13.45 8.11
CA ILE A 57 -7.17 -12.39 7.49
C ILE A 57 -5.68 -12.76 7.48
N SER A 58 -5.19 -13.51 8.47
CA SER A 58 -3.81 -13.98 8.53
C SER A 58 -3.51 -14.92 7.37
N ARG A 59 -4.38 -15.92 7.16
CA ARG A 59 -4.29 -16.83 6.02
C ARG A 59 -4.42 -16.10 4.68
N ALA A 60 -5.34 -15.12 4.58
CA ALA A 60 -5.53 -14.32 3.37
C ALA A 60 -4.26 -13.51 3.02
N ILE A 61 -3.64 -12.87 4.01
CA ILE A 61 -2.37 -12.13 3.86
C ILE A 61 -1.26 -13.10 3.42
N HIS A 62 -1.12 -14.26 4.06
CA HIS A 62 -0.09 -15.23 3.69
C HIS A 62 -0.25 -15.73 2.25
N ALA A 63 -1.48 -16.06 1.84
CA ALA A 63 -1.77 -16.45 0.46
C ALA A 63 -1.47 -15.32 -0.54
N LYS A 64 -1.77 -14.05 -0.18
CA LYS A 64 -1.43 -12.90 -1.00
C LYS A 64 0.08 -12.71 -1.13
N MET A 65 0.84 -12.90 -0.06
CA MET A 65 2.30 -12.80 -0.08
C MET A 65 2.95 -13.86 -0.98
N GLN A 66 2.43 -15.09 -0.98
CA GLN A 66 2.87 -16.14 -1.91
C GLN A 66 2.62 -15.74 -3.37
N LYS A 67 1.42 -15.22 -3.68
CA LYS A 67 1.09 -14.70 -5.01
C LYS A 67 2.01 -13.54 -5.41
N ASN A 68 2.31 -12.63 -4.47
CA ASN A 68 3.20 -11.49 -4.72
C ASN A 68 4.63 -11.94 -5.02
N ARG A 69 5.16 -12.98 -4.35
CA ARG A 69 6.50 -13.54 -4.66
C ARG A 69 6.59 -14.11 -6.07
N ALA A 70 5.52 -14.79 -6.53
CA ALA A 70 5.47 -15.30 -7.89
C ALA A 70 5.37 -14.16 -8.93
N LYS A 71 4.63 -13.10 -8.61
CA LYS A 71 4.45 -11.93 -9.49
C LYS A 71 5.67 -11.00 -9.51
N TYR A 72 6.38 -10.88 -8.39
CA TYR A 72 7.55 -10.01 -8.21
C TYR A 72 8.72 -10.84 -7.64
N PRO A 73 9.44 -11.57 -8.51
CA PRO A 73 10.58 -12.38 -8.08
C PRO A 73 11.66 -11.52 -7.42
N ALA A 74 12.24 -11.99 -6.31
CA ALA A 74 13.18 -11.19 -5.49
C ALA A 74 14.50 -10.83 -6.22
N ASP A 75 14.89 -11.65 -7.20
CA ASP A 75 15.98 -11.41 -8.14
C ASP A 75 15.68 -10.23 -9.08
N LYS A 76 14.41 -9.90 -9.29
CA LYS A 76 13.94 -8.77 -10.11
C LYS A 76 13.44 -7.59 -9.28
N PHE A 77 12.95 -7.83 -8.06
CA PHE A 77 12.30 -6.85 -7.19
C PHE A 77 12.82 -7.00 -5.76
N ARG A 78 13.82 -6.20 -5.38
CA ARG A 78 14.50 -6.26 -4.07
C ARG A 78 13.72 -5.58 -2.94
N GLY A 79 12.40 -5.76 -2.89
CA GLY A 79 11.56 -5.28 -1.80
C GLY A 79 11.47 -3.75 -1.65
N ARG A 80 11.78 -2.97 -2.69
CA ARG A 80 11.58 -1.52 -2.70
C ARG A 80 10.32 -1.18 -3.48
N TYR A 81 9.24 -0.86 -2.78
CA TYR A 81 8.12 -0.18 -3.42
C TYR A 81 8.53 1.28 -3.68
N GLY A 82 8.84 1.62 -4.93
CA GLY A 82 9.25 2.96 -5.32
C GLY A 82 9.60 3.06 -6.81
N HIS A 83 9.58 4.28 -7.36
CA HIS A 83 9.67 4.61 -8.80
C HIS A 83 10.96 4.12 -9.52
N ARG A 84 11.88 3.44 -8.81
CA ARG A 84 13.10 2.84 -9.38
C ARG A 84 13.00 1.35 -9.70
N ASP A 85 11.87 0.71 -9.43
CA ASP A 85 11.59 -0.61 -10.01
C ASP A 85 11.23 -0.42 -11.49
N GLN A 86 12.24 -0.45 -12.36
CA GLN A 86 12.03 -0.58 -13.79
C GLN A 86 11.24 -1.87 -14.00
N ARG A 87 9.99 -1.75 -14.47
CA ARG A 87 9.26 -2.93 -14.96
C ARG A 87 10.16 -3.61 -15.99
N PRO A 88 10.34 -4.93 -15.94
CA PRO A 88 10.98 -5.63 -17.04
C PRO A 88 10.20 -5.29 -18.30
N SER A 89 10.91 -4.77 -19.30
CA SER A 89 10.35 -4.55 -20.63
C SER A 89 9.98 -5.92 -21.18
N ASP A 90 8.70 -6.27 -21.14
CA ASP A 90 8.21 -7.40 -21.90
C ASP A 90 8.50 -7.11 -23.38
N GLY A 91 9.41 -7.90 -23.94
CA GLY A 91 9.94 -7.79 -25.29
C GLY A 91 8.94 -8.17 -26.37
N THR A 92 7.73 -7.61 -26.33
CA THR A 92 6.79 -7.63 -27.45
C THR A 92 6.44 -6.18 -27.78
N SER A 93 7.38 -5.54 -28.48
CA SER A 93 7.09 -4.41 -29.34
C SER A 93 6.23 -4.93 -30.48
N GLU A 94 4.93 -4.68 -30.42
CA GLU A 94 4.10 -4.48 -31.59
C GLU A 94 2.89 -3.65 -31.15
N SER A 95 2.98 -2.33 -31.38
CA SER A 95 1.82 -1.43 -31.31
C SER A 95 1.04 -1.58 -32.62
N PRO A 96 -0.28 -1.85 -32.59
CA PRO A 96 -1.08 -1.79 -33.80
C PRO A 96 -1.25 -0.34 -34.26
N PRO A 97 -1.38 -0.09 -35.58
CA PRO A 97 -1.46 1.27 -36.11
C PRO A 97 -2.74 1.93 -35.64
N MET A 98 -2.60 3.16 -35.15
CA MET A 98 -3.73 4.04 -34.85
C MET A 98 -4.36 4.47 -36.18
N GLY A 99 -5.57 3.96 -36.43
CA GLY A 99 -6.51 4.47 -37.42
C GLY A 99 -7.66 5.18 -36.72
#